data_AF-A0A498HE57-F1
#
_entry.id   AF-A0A498HE57-F1
#
_cell.length_a   1.000
_cell.length_b   1.000
_cell.length_c   1.000
_cell.angle_alpha   90.00
_cell.angle_beta   90.00
_cell.angle_gamma   90.00
#
_symmetry.space_group_name_H-M   'P 1'
#
loop_
_entity.id
_entity.type
_entity.pdbx_description
1 polymer ?
#
loop_
_entity_poly.entity_id
_entity_poly.type
_entity_poly.pdbx_seq_one_letter_code
_entity_poly.pdbx_strand_id
1 'polypeptide(L)'
;MEVEGGGRRGEKFSGSAIDYDGAWSKGRGSFAWVVRDFTGIFLGAGGFGNFPCNPSLMAEAEAIRAAIFSCVEKRFSDIQL
;
A
#
# COMPACT_ATOMS: atom_id res chain seq x y z
N MET A 1 23.08 -12.23 -39.55
CA MET A 1 21.79 -11.99 -40.24
C MET A 1 20.75 -11.94 -39.12
N GLU A 2 20.41 -10.72 -38.72
CA GLU A 2 19.34 -10.45 -37.75
C GLU A 2 17.99 -10.77 -38.37
N VAL A 3 17.09 -11.32 -37.58
CA VAL A 3 15.65 -11.07 -37.74
C VAL A 3 15.10 -10.85 -36.33
N GLU A 4 14.88 -9.58 -36.00
CA GLU A 4 14.03 -9.16 -34.88
C GLU A 4 12.57 -9.55 -35.17
N GLY A 5 11.97 -10.30 -34.25
CA GLY A 5 10.52 -10.54 -34.19
C GLY A 5 9.95 -9.86 -32.96
N GLY A 6 9.69 -8.55 -33.06
CA GLY A 6 9.10 -7.73 -32.01
C GLY A 6 7.67 -8.16 -31.67
N GLY A 7 7.51 -8.82 -30.52
CA GLY A 7 6.23 -8.95 -29.82
C GLY A 7 6.21 -7.99 -28.64
N ARG A 8 5.48 -6.88 -28.77
CA ARG A 8 5.21 -5.94 -27.67
C ARG A 8 4.53 -6.71 -26.53
N ARG A 9 5.30 -7.02 -25.47
CA ARG A 9 4.75 -7.41 -24.16
C ARG A 9 3.89 -6.24 -23.71
N GLY A 10 2.58 -6.36 -23.89
CA GLY A 10 1.63 -5.43 -23.30
C GLY A 10 1.92 -5.33 -21.80
N GLU A 11 2.11 -4.10 -21.32
CA GLU A 11 2.15 -3.77 -19.90
C GLU A 11 0.94 -4.42 -19.22
N LYS A 12 1.18 -5.52 -18.51
CA LYS A 12 0.21 -6.02 -17.56
C LYS A 12 0.22 -5.02 -16.42
N PHE A 13 -0.84 -4.23 -16.28
CA PHE A 13 -1.14 -3.56 -15.01
C PHE A 13 -1.47 -4.64 -13.97
N SER A 14 -0.48 -5.40 -13.52
CA SER A 14 -0.58 -6.40 -12.47
C SER A 14 -0.20 -5.82 -11.11
N GLY A 15 -0.44 -4.52 -10.92
CA GLY A 15 -0.18 -3.83 -9.67
C GLY A 15 -1.29 -4.13 -8.66
N SER A 16 -0.91 -4.38 -7.41
CA SER A 16 -1.85 -4.29 -6.29
C SER A 16 -1.95 -2.82 -5.87
N ALA A 17 -3.17 -2.34 -5.61
CA ALA A 17 -3.41 -1.02 -5.05
C ALA A 17 -3.40 -1.11 -3.52
N ILE A 18 -2.79 -0.13 -2.84
CA ILE A 18 -2.81 -0.05 -1.39
C ILE A 18 -3.45 1.28 -0.93
N ASP A 19 -4.58 1.18 -0.25
CA ASP A 19 -5.22 2.30 0.43
C ASP A 19 -4.67 2.39 1.86
N TYR A 20 -4.42 3.58 2.37
CA TYR A 20 -3.99 3.81 3.75
C TYR A 20 -4.61 5.08 4.30
N ASP A 21 -4.84 5.12 5.61
CA ASP A 21 -5.39 6.29 6.29
C ASP A 21 -4.91 6.35 7.76
N GLY A 22 -4.45 7.52 8.18
CA GLY A 22 -4.07 7.82 9.55
C GLY A 22 -5.13 8.65 10.26
N ALA A 23 -5.76 8.11 11.30
CA ALA A 23 -6.68 8.87 12.14
C ALA A 23 -6.00 9.41 13.41
N TRP A 24 -6.40 10.60 13.85
CA TRP A 24 -5.86 11.23 15.05
C TRP A 24 -6.96 11.87 15.90
N SER A 25 -6.90 11.66 17.22
CA SER A 25 -7.80 12.29 18.18
C SER A 25 -7.17 12.41 19.56
N LYS A 26 -7.24 13.59 20.19
CA LYS A 26 -6.85 13.83 21.60
C LYS A 26 -5.45 13.29 21.97
N GLY A 27 -4.46 13.51 21.10
CA GLY A 27 -3.08 13.06 21.33
C GLY A 27 -2.84 11.55 21.10
N ARG A 28 -3.81 10.86 20.49
CA ARG A 28 -3.73 9.45 20.12
C ARG A 28 -3.88 9.30 18.62
N GLY A 29 -2.99 8.52 18.03
CA GLY A 29 -3.01 8.15 16.62
C GLY A 29 -3.51 6.73 16.43
N SER A 30 -4.04 6.49 15.24
CA SER A 30 -4.31 5.17 14.69
C SER A 30 -4.07 5.21 13.19
N PHE A 31 -3.79 4.05 12.60
CA PHE A 31 -3.72 3.93 11.15
C PHE A 31 -4.35 2.61 10.71
N ALA A 32 -4.79 2.59 9.45
CA ALA A 32 -5.21 1.38 8.77
C ALA A 32 -4.71 1.38 7.33
N TRP A 33 -4.64 0.19 6.74
CA TRP A 33 -4.35 -0.01 5.34
C TRP A 33 -5.12 -1.20 4.79
N VAL A 34 -5.38 -1.15 3.48
CA VAL A 34 -6.05 -2.21 2.72
C VAL A 34 -5.32 -2.41 1.41
N VAL A 35 -5.00 -3.65 1.07
CA VAL A 35 -4.46 -4.03 -0.23
C VAL A 35 -5.55 -4.69 -1.06
N ARG A 36 -5.66 -4.27 -2.32
CA ARG A 36 -6.54 -4.83 -3.33
C ARG A 36 -5.75 -5.18 -4.58
N ASP A 37 -6.20 -6.17 -5.34
CA ASP A 37 -5.66 -6.39 -6.68
C ASP A 37 -6.16 -5.34 -7.68
N PHE A 38 -5.66 -5.39 -8.92
CA PHE A 38 -6.06 -4.49 -10.00
C PHE A 38 -7.56 -4.57 -10.37
N THR A 39 -8.26 -5.64 -9.96
CA THR A 39 -9.71 -5.80 -10.15
C THR A 39 -10.52 -5.32 -8.93
N GLY A 40 -9.85 -4.83 -7.90
CA GLY A 40 -10.45 -4.36 -6.65
C GLY A 40 -10.75 -5.46 -5.64
N ILE A 41 -10.30 -6.70 -5.87
CA ILE A 41 -10.49 -7.81 -4.94
C ILE A 41 -9.60 -7.61 -3.72
N PHE A 42 -10.19 -7.76 -2.54
CA PHE A 42 -9.50 -7.65 -1.27
C PHE A 42 -8.40 -8.73 -1.12
N LEU A 43 -7.16 -8.29 -0.93
CA LEU A 43 -6.00 -9.16 -0.67
C LEU A 43 -5.58 -9.16 0.79
N GLY A 44 -5.88 -8.10 1.53
CA GLY A 44 -5.63 -8.03 2.97
C GLY A 44 -5.82 -6.64 3.55
N ALA A 45 -5.86 -6.58 4.87
CA ALA A 45 -5.88 -5.33 5.63
C ALA A 45 -5.06 -5.47 6.90
N GLY A 46 -4.71 -4.32 7.47
CA GLY A 46 -4.08 -4.22 8.77
C GLY A 46 -4.28 -2.83 9.35
N GLY A 47 -3.94 -2.68 10.62
CA GLY A 47 -4.03 -1.41 11.30
C GLY A 47 -3.54 -1.53 12.73
N PHE A 48 -3.19 -0.38 13.30
CA PHE A 48 -2.78 -0.26 14.68
C PHE A 48 -3.32 1.04 15.23
N GLY A 49 -3.67 1.05 16.52
CA GLY A 49 -4.31 2.19 17.14
C GLY A 49 -3.76 2.49 18.52
N ASN A 50 -4.18 3.64 19.03
CA ASN A 50 -3.94 4.06 20.40
C ASN A 50 -2.46 4.32 20.72
N PHE A 51 -1.65 4.70 19.73
CA PHE A 51 -0.28 5.14 19.97
C PHE A 51 -0.23 6.63 20.31
N PRO A 52 0.67 7.07 21.19
CA PRO A 52 0.86 8.49 21.47
C PRO A 52 1.33 9.21 20.20
N CYS A 53 0.57 10.21 19.77
CA CYS A 53 0.79 10.93 18.51
C CYS A 53 0.35 12.38 18.70
N ASN A 54 1.27 13.33 18.51
CA ASN A 54 0.99 14.76 18.73
C ASN A 54 0.45 15.47 17.48
N PRO A 55 1.00 15.26 16.27
CA PRO A 55 0.40 15.79 15.05
C PRO A 55 -0.34 14.72 14.25
N SER A 56 -1.48 15.07 13.64
CA SER A 56 -2.20 14.20 12.69
C SER A 56 -1.30 13.68 11.57
N LEU A 57 -0.35 14.50 11.11
CA LEU A 57 0.66 14.12 10.11
C LEU A 57 1.49 12.88 10.51
N MET A 58 1.73 12.67 11.79
CA MET A 58 2.44 11.47 12.27
C MET A 58 1.57 10.23 12.17
N ALA A 59 0.24 10.35 12.31
CA ALA A 59 -0.66 9.23 12.07
C ALA A 59 -0.67 8.81 10.60
N GLU A 60 -0.67 9.78 9.69
CA GLU A 60 -0.57 9.53 8.24
C GLU A 60 0.78 8.93 7.84
N ALA A 61 1.88 9.45 8.40
CA ALA A 61 3.22 8.89 8.15
C ALA A 61 3.34 7.44 8.63
N GLU A 62 2.75 7.10 9.77
CA GLU A 62 2.71 5.71 10.25
C GLU A 62 1.79 4.82 9.39
N ALA A 63 0.69 5.36 8.85
CA ALA A 63 -0.16 4.65 7.89
C ALA A 63 0.61 4.25 6.63
N ILE A 64 1.34 5.18 6.02
CA ILE A 64 2.21 4.93 4.85
C ILE A 64 3.29 3.91 5.18
N ARG A 65 3.96 4.08 6.32
CA ARG A 65 5.04 3.18 6.75
C ARG A 65 4.53 1.75 6.94
N ALA A 66 3.40 1.58 7.61
CA ALA A 66 2.80 0.27 7.85
C ALA A 66 2.28 -0.37 6.55
N ALA A 67 1.71 0.43 5.65
CA ALA A 67 1.26 0.00 4.33
C ALA A 67 2.44 -0.57 3.51
N ILE A 68 3.53 0.20 3.38
CA ILE A 68 4.74 -0.22 2.65
C ILE A 68 5.39 -1.45 3.31
N PHE A 69 5.48 -1.49 4.64
CA PHE A 69 6.07 -2.63 5.35
C PHE A 69 5.29 -3.92 5.08
N SER A 70 3.95 -3.85 5.15
CA SER A 70 3.06 -4.98 4.87
C SER A 70 3.18 -5.46 3.43
N CYS A 71 3.43 -4.54 2.51
CA CYS A 71 3.70 -4.82 1.12
C CYS A 71 5.00 -5.60 0.89
N VAL A 72 6.07 -5.21 1.58
CA VAL A 72 7.37 -5.92 1.55
C VAL A 72 7.24 -7.31 2.17
N GLU A 73 6.58 -7.43 3.32
CA GLU A 73 6.38 -8.73 3.99
C GLU A 73 5.59 -9.72 3.14
N LYS A 74 4.54 -9.24 2.45
CA LYS A 74 3.68 -10.07 1.59
C LYS A 74 4.23 -10.27 0.17
N ARG A 75 5.39 -9.70 -0.15
CA ARG A 75 6.07 -9.77 -1.46
C ARG A 75 5.21 -9.30 -2.63
N PHE A 76 4.43 -8.24 -2.44
CA PHE A 76 3.77 -7.59 -3.57
C PHE A 76 4.84 -6.86 -4.39
N SER A 77 5.08 -7.31 -5.63
CA SER A 77 6.17 -6.84 -6.48
C SER A 77 5.86 -5.56 -7.26
N ASP A 78 4.57 -5.23 -7.41
CA ASP A 78 4.09 -4.05 -8.11
C ASP A 78 2.99 -3.40 -7.26
N ILE A 79 3.32 -2.31 -6.56
CA ILE A 79 2.37 -1.58 -5.71
C ILE A 79 2.23 -0.17 -6.26
N GLN A 80 0.99 0.23 -6.52
CA GLN A 80 0.65 1.62 -6.76
C GLN A 80 0.17 2.23 -5.44
N LEU A 81 0.90 3.25 -4.98
CA LEU A 81 0.60 4.09 -3.82
C LEU A 81 -0.27 5.28 -4.19
#